data_AF-B3N625-F1
#
_entry.id   AF-B3N625-F1
#
_cell.length_a   1.000
_cell.length_b   1.000
_cell.length_c   1.000
_cell.angle_alpha   90.00
_cell.angle_beta   90.00
_cell.angle_gamma   90.00
#
_symmetry.space_group_name_H-M   'P 1'
#
loop_
_entity.id
_entity.type
_entity.pdbx_description
1 polymer ?
#
loop_
_entity_poly.entity_id
_entity_poly.type
_entity_poly.pdbx_seq_one_letter_code
_entity_poly.pdbx_strand_id
1 'polypeptide(L)'
;MFIAARRIQSFWRGYRVRELLLQRWQAAIVIQRWWRGFRTRRILCGKVGRRLQDTILKHFHRSAVRIQALFRGWLVRKFIHDVRDLHRMQSSAAEDLINCVVHELHDIRKADCLPGVVSLRNSACLSKVEKLLTTMIFRFHNDRVVLMVANRMSRKEGYRRHFRDGRFVTQIPYSGPNFNELCYVREKEHMVLKEVPKDLRYAEIVNEYEESQLHEHLRATHLRFDSRNVQRQIDHINMQELHLKGKFCADVIDRMRKWTIWSSTSASHKQNIYENRKNIQVFFRRVEHLMSDFCVSKAEDLYNVSSLSSAT
;
A
#
# COMPACT_ATOMS: atom_id res chain seq x y z
N MET A 1 -12.13 -16.39 -88.90
CA MET A 1 -13.04 -16.74 -87.79
C MET A 1 -12.33 -16.77 -86.40
N PHE A 2 -11.43 -15.82 -86.07
CA PHE A 2 -10.58 -15.90 -84.85
C PHE A 2 -10.67 -14.70 -83.88
N ILE A 3 -11.44 -13.66 -84.23
CA ILE A 3 -11.49 -12.40 -83.48
C ILE A 3 -12.15 -12.59 -82.10
N ALA A 4 -13.22 -13.39 -82.02
CA ALA A 4 -13.91 -13.67 -80.77
C ALA A 4 -13.02 -14.46 -79.78
N ALA A 5 -12.36 -15.52 -80.26
CA ALA A 5 -11.43 -16.33 -79.46
C ALA A 5 -10.29 -15.49 -78.88
N ARG A 6 -9.68 -14.60 -79.69
CA ARG A 6 -8.63 -13.68 -79.23
C ARG A 6 -9.12 -12.72 -78.15
N ARG A 7 -10.34 -12.19 -78.28
CA ARG A 7 -10.94 -11.32 -77.25
C ARG A 7 -11.12 -12.08 -75.93
N ILE A 8 -11.72 -13.25 -75.95
CA ILE A 8 -11.93 -14.09 -74.76
C ILE A 8 -10.59 -14.40 -74.08
N GLN A 9 -9.56 -14.80 -74.86
CA GLN A 9 -8.22 -15.07 -74.34
C GLN A 9 -7.57 -13.84 -73.72
N SER A 10 -7.72 -12.65 -74.33
CA SER A 10 -7.17 -11.40 -73.79
C SER A 10 -7.82 -11.01 -72.45
N PHE A 11 -9.15 -11.15 -72.34
CA PHE A 11 -9.89 -10.91 -71.10
C PHE A 11 -9.48 -11.88 -70.00
N TRP A 12 -9.34 -13.16 -70.33
CA TRP A 12 -8.94 -14.17 -69.35
C TRP A 12 -7.51 -13.92 -68.83
N ARG A 13 -6.56 -13.61 -69.72
CA ARG A 13 -5.19 -13.24 -69.31
C ARG A 13 -5.20 -12.01 -68.40
N GLY A 14 -5.99 -10.99 -68.74
CA GLY A 14 -6.14 -9.78 -67.91
C GLY A 14 -6.81 -10.03 -66.56
N TYR A 15 -7.80 -10.92 -66.50
CA TYR A 15 -8.40 -11.34 -65.23
C TYR A 15 -7.37 -12.07 -64.34
N ARG A 16 -6.67 -13.06 -64.89
CA ARG A 16 -5.70 -13.88 -64.15
C ARG A 16 -4.59 -13.03 -63.52
N VAL A 17 -4.09 -12.02 -64.25
CA VAL A 17 -3.08 -11.10 -63.71
C VAL A 17 -3.64 -10.23 -62.58
N ARG A 18 -4.88 -9.73 -62.73
CA ARG A 18 -5.54 -8.93 -61.67
C ARG A 18 -5.81 -9.73 -60.41
N GLU A 19 -6.23 -10.99 -60.57
CA GLU A 19 -6.42 -11.90 -59.44
C GLU A 19 -5.11 -12.17 -58.69
N LEU A 20 -4.03 -12.46 -59.43
CA LEU A 20 -2.71 -12.65 -58.84
C LEU A 20 -2.21 -11.40 -58.11
N LEU A 21 -2.41 -10.22 -58.68
CA LEU A 21 -2.06 -8.95 -58.03
C LEU A 21 -2.86 -8.74 -56.74
N LEU A 22 -4.16 -9.02 -56.75
CA LEU A 22 -5.02 -8.91 -55.58
C LEU A 22 -4.55 -9.84 -54.45
N GLN A 23 -4.24 -11.10 -54.77
CA GLN A 23 -3.72 -12.07 -53.80
C GLN A 23 -2.40 -11.59 -53.18
N ARG A 24 -1.46 -11.10 -54.00
CA ARG A 24 -0.19 -10.55 -53.53
C ARG A 24 -0.38 -9.31 -52.65
N TRP A 25 -1.29 -8.42 -53.04
CA TRP A 25 -1.62 -7.23 -52.26
C TRP A 25 -2.21 -7.59 -50.90
N GLN A 26 -3.15 -8.53 -50.85
CA GLN A 26 -3.71 -9.01 -49.59
C GLN A 26 -2.64 -9.64 -48.69
N ALA A 27 -1.77 -10.50 -49.25
CA ALA A 27 -0.66 -11.08 -48.51
C ALA A 27 0.29 -9.99 -47.95
N ALA A 28 0.63 -8.99 -48.76
CA ALA A 28 1.48 -7.86 -48.33
C ALA A 28 0.82 -7.06 -47.20
N ILE A 29 -0.50 -6.78 -47.28
CA ILE A 29 -1.25 -6.08 -46.23
C ILE A 29 -1.21 -6.88 -44.92
N VAL A 30 -1.41 -8.20 -44.99
CA VAL A 30 -1.35 -9.09 -43.83
C VAL A 30 0.03 -9.01 -43.18
N ILE A 31 1.10 -9.20 -43.95
CA ILE A 31 2.48 -9.13 -43.45
C ILE A 31 2.75 -7.76 -42.80
N GLN A 32 2.40 -6.67 -43.48
CA GLN A 32 2.60 -5.32 -42.96
C GLN A 32 1.82 -5.07 -41.67
N ARG A 33 0.58 -5.53 -41.57
CA ARG A 33 -0.26 -5.41 -40.37
C ARG A 33 0.39 -6.14 -39.20
N TRP A 34 0.81 -7.39 -39.40
CA TRP A 34 1.49 -8.18 -38.38
C TRP A 34 2.79 -7.54 -37.93
N TRP A 35 3.61 -7.08 -38.88
CA TRP A 35 4.87 -6.39 -38.56
C TRP A 35 4.66 -5.11 -37.75
N ARG A 36 3.70 -4.25 -38.13
CA ARG A 36 3.36 -3.03 -37.37
C ARG A 36 2.91 -3.37 -35.95
N GLY A 37 2.11 -4.42 -35.79
CA GLY A 37 1.68 -4.92 -34.49
C GLY A 37 2.84 -5.42 -33.63
N PHE A 38 3.69 -6.29 -34.18
CA PHE A 38 4.88 -6.82 -33.52
C PHE A 38 5.82 -5.69 -33.07
N ARG A 39 6.16 -4.77 -33.97
CA ARG A 39 7.03 -3.62 -33.68
C ARG A 39 6.47 -2.77 -32.54
N THR A 40 5.17 -2.49 -32.56
CA THR A 40 4.51 -1.68 -31.52
C THR A 40 4.55 -2.36 -30.17
N ARG A 41 4.20 -3.66 -30.09
CA ARG A 41 4.24 -4.43 -28.84
C ARG A 41 5.65 -4.47 -28.25
N ARG A 42 6.67 -4.75 -29.09
CA ARG A 42 8.07 -4.77 -28.67
C ARG A 42 8.54 -3.45 -28.07
N ILE A 43 8.16 -2.32 -28.68
CA ILE A 43 8.51 -0.98 -28.17
C ILE A 43 7.72 -0.63 -26.91
N LEU A 44 6.43 -0.99 -26.87
CA LEU A 44 5.54 -0.66 -25.76
C LEU A 44 5.99 -1.35 -24.46
N CYS A 45 6.33 -2.64 -24.50
CA CYS A 45 6.83 -3.36 -23.32
C CYS A 45 8.04 -2.65 -22.69
N GLY A 46 9.01 -2.24 -23.51
CA GLY A 46 10.19 -1.50 -23.01
C GLY A 46 9.83 -0.11 -22.45
N LYS A 47 8.91 0.62 -23.08
CA LYS A 47 8.46 1.93 -22.60
C LYS A 47 7.68 1.81 -21.28
N VAL A 48 6.79 0.84 -21.16
CA VAL A 48 6.01 0.57 -19.94
C VAL A 48 6.94 0.15 -18.81
N GLY A 49 7.90 -0.75 -19.08
CA GLY A 49 8.90 -1.17 -18.10
C GLY A 49 9.72 0.01 -17.56
N ARG A 50 10.20 0.91 -18.42
CA ARG A 50 10.91 2.13 -17.99
C ARG A 50 10.04 3.05 -17.14
N ARG A 51 8.80 3.32 -17.56
CA ARG A 51 7.88 4.17 -16.79
C ARG A 51 7.55 3.59 -15.42
N LEU A 52 7.38 2.27 -15.34
CA LEU A 52 7.17 1.57 -14.08
C LEU A 52 8.39 1.74 -13.17
N GLN A 53 9.59 1.47 -13.69
CA GLN A 53 10.84 1.64 -12.95
C GLN A 53 11.01 3.08 -12.43
N ASP A 54 10.78 4.08 -13.28
CA ASP A 54 10.87 5.50 -12.89
C ASP A 54 9.88 5.84 -11.77
N THR A 55 8.66 5.30 -11.84
CA THR A 55 7.62 5.55 -10.83
C THR A 55 8.01 4.95 -9.49
N ILE A 56 8.52 3.70 -9.50
CA ILE A 56 9.00 3.01 -8.30
C ILE A 56 10.17 3.79 -7.68
N LEU A 57 11.17 4.17 -8.48
CA LEU A 57 12.32 4.94 -8.00
C LEU A 57 11.90 6.30 -7.43
N LYS A 58 10.98 7.02 -8.09
CA LYS A 58 10.44 8.29 -7.57
C LYS A 58 9.71 8.11 -6.24
N HIS A 59 8.93 7.04 -6.09
CA HIS A 59 8.23 6.74 -4.84
C HIS A 59 9.22 6.52 -3.70
N PHE A 60 10.21 5.65 -3.89
CA PHE A 60 11.22 5.36 -2.87
C PHE A 60 12.10 6.57 -2.57
N HIS A 61 12.47 7.36 -3.59
CA HIS A 61 13.20 8.61 -3.40
C HIS A 61 12.40 9.60 -2.54
N ARG A 62 11.11 9.80 -2.82
CA ARG A 62 10.23 10.67 -2.02
C ARG A 62 10.15 10.20 -0.57
N SER A 63 10.00 8.88 -0.35
CA SER A 63 9.98 8.29 0.98
C SER A 63 11.31 8.48 1.71
N ALA A 64 12.44 8.28 1.02
CA ALA A 64 13.77 8.51 1.56
C ALA A 64 13.98 9.97 1.96
N VAL A 65 13.61 10.94 1.11
CA VAL A 65 13.69 12.38 1.41
C VAL A 65 12.86 12.73 2.64
N ARG A 66 11.66 12.17 2.80
CA ARG A 66 10.83 12.37 4.01
C ARG A 66 11.51 11.86 5.27
N ILE A 67 12.06 10.65 5.22
CA ILE A 67 12.80 10.06 6.34
C ILE A 67 14.00 10.93 6.69
N GLN A 68 14.77 11.35 5.69
CA GLN A 68 15.94 12.19 5.88
C GLN A 68 15.59 13.57 6.43
N ALA A 69 14.54 14.22 5.94
CA ALA A 69 14.06 15.50 6.45
C ALA A 69 13.59 15.39 7.90
N LEU A 70 12.85 14.33 8.23
CA LEU A 70 12.43 14.04 9.60
C LEU A 70 13.64 13.83 10.51
N PHE A 71 14.62 13.04 10.06
CA PHE A 71 15.85 12.78 10.82
C PHE A 71 16.68 14.04 11.03
N ARG A 72 16.89 14.86 9.99
CA ARG A 72 17.58 16.16 10.11
C ARG A 72 16.84 17.06 11.09
N GLY A 73 15.51 17.16 11.00
CA GLY A 73 14.71 17.93 11.93
C GLY A 73 14.75 17.40 13.37
N TRP A 74 14.73 16.08 13.56
CA TRP A 74 14.91 15.45 14.87
C TRP A 74 16.30 15.72 15.43
N LEU A 75 17.36 15.62 14.60
CA LEU A 75 18.73 15.89 14.99
C LEU A 75 18.87 17.33 15.48
N VAL A 76 18.34 18.27 14.71
CA VAL A 76 18.21 19.68 15.07
C VAL A 76 17.48 19.81 16.41
N ARG A 77 16.26 19.29 16.57
CA ARG A 77 15.50 19.42 17.84
C ARG A 77 16.17 18.73 19.03
N LYS A 78 16.94 17.66 18.80
CA LYS A 78 17.69 16.96 19.84
C LYS A 78 18.83 17.82 20.38
N PHE A 79 19.48 18.61 19.53
CA PHE A 79 20.66 19.40 19.89
C PHE A 79 20.41 20.93 19.94
N ILE A 80 19.24 21.38 19.46
CA ILE A 80 18.71 22.77 19.50
C ILE A 80 17.59 22.88 20.55
N HIS A 81 17.61 22.03 21.57
CA HIS A 81 17.28 22.53 22.89
C HIS A 81 18.59 23.08 23.42
N ASP A 82 18.77 24.40 23.24
CA ASP A 82 20.00 25.08 23.55
C ASP A 82 20.33 24.84 25.02
N VAL A 83 21.26 23.91 25.26
CA VAL A 83 21.76 23.64 26.60
C VAL A 83 22.29 24.91 27.24
N ARG A 84 22.73 25.90 26.44
CA ARG A 84 23.14 27.22 26.95
C ARG A 84 21.95 28.05 27.37
N ASP A 85 20.85 28.08 26.62
CA ASP A 85 19.64 28.80 27.06
C ASP A 85 18.98 28.12 28.27
N LEU A 86 18.95 26.79 28.30
CA LEU A 86 18.48 26.04 29.46
C LEU A 86 19.38 26.27 30.67
N HIS A 87 20.71 26.21 30.51
CA HIS A 87 21.65 26.54 31.59
C HIS A 87 21.50 28.00 32.03
N ARG A 88 21.35 28.94 31.10
CA ARG A 88 21.16 30.36 31.40
C ARG A 88 19.85 30.60 32.16
N MET A 89 18.77 29.94 31.76
CA MET A 89 17.48 29.99 32.45
C MET A 89 17.58 29.35 33.85
N GLN A 90 18.28 28.23 33.99
CA GLN A 90 18.54 27.59 35.28
C GLN A 90 19.40 28.47 36.20
N SER A 91 20.46 29.09 35.67
CA SER A 91 21.32 30.03 36.40
C SER A 91 20.53 31.27 36.84
N SER A 92 19.75 31.86 35.94
CA SER A 92 18.89 33.01 36.26
C SER A 92 17.83 32.67 37.31
N ALA A 93 17.19 31.49 37.21
CA ALA A 93 16.21 31.04 38.20
C ALA A 93 16.85 30.75 39.57
N ALA A 94 18.09 30.24 39.60
CA ALA A 94 18.86 30.04 40.83
C ALA A 94 19.28 31.38 41.45
N GLU A 95 19.74 32.34 40.65
CA GLU A 95 20.04 33.71 41.10
C GLU A 95 18.80 34.39 41.70
N ASP A 96 17.64 34.30 41.03
CA ASP A 96 16.38 34.85 41.52
C ASP A 96 15.91 34.22 42.83
N LEU A 97 16.22 32.94 43.04
CA LEU A 97 15.93 32.23 44.27
C LEU A 97 16.86 32.71 45.40
N ILE A 98 18.16 32.80 45.15
CA ILE A 98 19.14 33.30 46.13
C ILE A 98 18.78 34.73 46.54
N ASN A 99 18.48 35.61 45.58
CA ASN A 99 18.05 36.98 45.87
C ASN A 99 16.77 37.02 46.72
N CYS A 100 15.84 36.09 46.47
CA CYS A 100 14.63 35.97 47.28
C CYS A 100 14.95 35.56 48.72
N VAL A 101 15.80 34.53 48.91
CA VAL A 101 16.22 34.07 50.24
C VAL A 101 16.97 35.18 50.99
N VAL A 102 17.82 35.93 50.30
CA VAL A 102 18.57 37.05 50.89
C VAL A 102 17.62 38.15 51.37
N HIS A 103 16.60 38.52 50.60
CA HIS A 103 15.60 39.50 51.04
C HIS A 103 14.81 39.00 52.26
N GLU A 104 14.33 37.76 52.24
CA GLU A 104 13.60 37.17 53.37
C GLU A 104 14.46 37.14 54.65
N LEU A 105 15.73 36.75 54.53
CA LEU A 105 16.67 36.77 55.66
C LEU A 105 16.96 38.18 56.16
N HIS A 106 17.04 39.16 55.26
CA HIS A 106 17.22 40.56 55.61
C HIS A 106 15.99 41.10 56.38
N ASP A 107 14.78 40.76 55.94
CA ASP A 107 13.54 41.18 56.60
C ASP A 107 13.38 40.52 57.97
N ILE A 108 13.73 39.23 58.09
CA ILE A 108 13.77 38.51 59.37
C ILE A 108 14.76 39.17 60.34
N ARG A 109 15.95 39.55 59.84
CA ARG A 109 16.96 40.27 60.64
C ARG A 109 16.47 41.64 61.08
N LYS A 110 15.74 42.36 60.23
CA LYS A 110 15.19 43.69 60.55
C LYS A 110 14.03 43.60 61.55
N ALA A 111 13.29 42.50 61.54
CA ALA A 111 12.17 42.24 62.45
C ALA A 111 12.61 41.63 63.81
N ASP A 112 13.93 41.52 64.08
CA ASP A 112 14.51 40.82 65.24
C ASP A 112 13.95 39.41 65.47
N CYS A 113 13.47 38.77 64.41
CA CYS A 113 12.93 37.44 64.45
C CYS A 113 14.08 36.42 64.45
N LEU A 114 13.99 35.39 65.28
CA LEU A 114 15.01 34.35 65.35
C LEU A 114 15.05 33.54 64.04
N PRO A 115 16.21 33.41 63.38
CA PRO A 115 16.36 32.56 62.21
C PRO A 115 15.97 31.12 62.55
N GLY A 116 15.03 30.54 61.79
CA GLY A 116 14.53 29.18 62.00
C GLY A 116 13.12 29.06 62.58
N VAL A 117 12.56 30.13 63.16
CA VAL A 117 11.13 30.18 63.55
C VAL A 117 10.24 30.48 62.34
N VAL A 118 10.75 31.22 61.36
CA VAL A 118 10.04 31.56 60.12
C VAL A 118 10.31 30.49 59.06
N SER A 119 9.27 29.77 58.67
CA SER A 119 9.36 28.73 57.63
C SER A 119 9.38 29.36 56.24
N LEU A 120 10.52 29.24 55.55
CA LEU A 120 10.67 29.63 54.14
C LEU A 120 9.71 28.88 53.20
N ARG A 121 9.08 27.80 53.68
CA ARG A 121 8.15 26.96 52.92
C ARG A 121 6.83 27.68 52.57
N ASN A 122 6.44 28.69 53.34
CA ASN A 122 5.20 29.46 53.11
C ASN A 122 5.46 30.84 52.48
N SER A 123 6.70 31.12 52.07
CA SER A 123 7.12 32.40 51.47
C SER A 123 6.96 32.38 49.94
N ALA A 124 7.06 33.56 49.32
CA ALA A 124 7.12 33.71 47.86
C ALA A 124 8.30 32.94 47.22
N CYS A 125 9.26 32.51 48.04
CA CYS A 125 10.42 31.71 47.66
C CYS A 125 10.03 30.29 47.18
N LEU A 126 8.95 29.69 47.70
CA LEU A 126 8.49 28.35 47.30
C LEU A 126 8.17 28.26 45.81
N SER A 127 7.45 29.26 45.27
CA SER A 127 7.12 29.31 43.83
C SER A 127 8.37 29.36 42.95
N LYS A 128 9.44 30.01 43.42
CA LYS A 128 10.73 30.05 42.71
C LYS A 128 11.47 28.72 42.77
N VAL A 129 11.40 28.02 43.91
CA VAL A 129 11.94 26.65 44.04
C VAL A 129 11.22 25.70 43.08
N GLU A 130 9.89 25.76 42.98
CA GLU A 130 9.10 24.93 42.06
C GLU A 130 9.41 25.24 40.59
N LYS A 131 9.59 26.51 40.23
CA LYS A 131 10.07 26.92 38.90
C LYS A 131 11.44 26.34 38.59
N LEU A 132 12.38 26.36 39.54
CA LEU A 132 13.70 25.74 39.34
C LEU A 132 13.56 24.21 39.18
N LEU A 133 12.75 23.56 40.01
CA LEU A 133 12.53 22.11 39.96
C LEU A 133 11.93 21.66 38.61
N THR A 134 10.96 22.40 38.08
CA THR A 134 10.32 22.10 36.79
C THR A 134 11.30 22.16 35.61
N THR A 135 12.30 23.06 35.65
CA THR A 135 13.38 23.08 34.63
C THR A 135 14.30 21.87 34.71
N MET A 136 14.44 21.23 35.88
CA MET A 136 15.24 20.02 36.07
C MET A 136 14.50 18.74 35.63
N ILE A 137 13.17 18.71 35.73
CA ILE A 137 12.32 17.59 35.30
C ILE A 137 12.47 17.31 33.79
N PHE A 138 12.70 18.35 32.98
CA PHE A 138 12.90 18.21 31.53
C PHE A 138 14.09 17.30 31.17
N ARG A 139 15.16 17.30 31.97
CA ARG A 139 16.33 16.43 31.78
C ARG A 139 15.96 14.95 31.87
N PHE A 140 15.17 14.59 32.87
CA PHE A 140 14.71 13.21 33.10
C PHE A 140 13.78 12.71 31.99
N HIS A 141 12.95 13.58 31.42
CA HIS A 141 12.15 13.22 30.25
C HIS A 141 13.01 12.93 29.02
N ASN A 142 14.06 13.71 28.80
CA ASN A 142 14.95 13.53 27.66
C ASN A 142 15.73 12.20 27.77
N ASP A 143 16.23 11.85 28.96
CA ASP A 143 16.91 10.57 29.22
C ASP A 143 15.99 9.37 28.98
N ARG A 144 14.74 9.45 29.43
CA ARG A 144 13.74 8.39 29.19
C ARG A 144 13.45 8.20 27.70
N VAL A 145 13.37 9.29 26.94
CA VAL A 145 13.20 9.26 25.48
C VAL A 145 14.43 8.68 24.78
N VAL A 146 15.64 9.06 25.22
CA VAL A 146 16.90 8.51 24.70
C VAL A 146 16.98 7.00 24.93
N LEU A 147 16.64 6.53 26.14
CA LEU A 147 16.58 5.10 26.46
C LEU A 147 15.55 4.36 25.59
N MET A 148 14.36 4.94 25.39
CA MET A 148 13.33 4.38 24.50
C MET A 148 13.84 4.24 23.06
N VAL A 149 14.51 5.26 22.53
CA VAL A 149 15.08 5.25 21.19
C VAL A 149 16.20 4.20 21.08
N ALA A 150 17.10 4.11 22.08
CA ALA A 150 18.16 3.10 22.13
C ALA A 150 17.58 1.68 22.11
N ASN A 151 16.56 1.42 22.92
CA ASN A 151 15.85 0.14 22.95
C ASN A 151 15.21 -0.20 21.59
N ARG A 152 14.60 0.78 20.93
CA ARG A 152 14.01 0.59 19.59
C ARG A 152 15.07 0.28 18.54
N MET A 153 16.21 0.96 18.59
CA MET A 153 17.34 0.72 17.69
C MET A 153 17.95 -0.66 17.90
N SER A 154 18.11 -1.09 19.16
CA SER A 154 18.57 -2.44 19.50
C SER A 154 17.63 -3.52 18.95
N ARG A 155 16.31 -3.37 19.14
CA ARG A 155 15.30 -4.30 18.57
C ARG A 155 15.38 -4.37 17.04
N LYS A 156 15.51 -3.22 16.37
CA LYS A 156 15.65 -3.15 14.91
C LYS A 156 16.91 -3.89 14.42
N GLU A 157 18.02 -3.74 15.13
CA GLU A 157 19.25 -4.46 14.79
C GLU A 157 19.15 -5.96 15.06
N GLY A 158 18.40 -6.37 16.09
CA GLY A 158 18.00 -7.77 16.29
C GLY A 158 17.29 -8.34 15.05
N TYR A 159 16.24 -7.67 14.56
CA TYR A 159 15.52 -8.11 13.35
C TYR A 159 16.41 -8.16 12.10
N ARG A 160 17.38 -7.23 11.96
CA ARG A 160 18.33 -7.24 10.84
C ARG A 160 19.30 -8.43 10.90
N ARG A 161 19.71 -8.84 12.09
CA ARG A 161 20.50 -10.05 12.30
C ARG A 161 19.68 -11.29 11.95
N HIS A 162 18.46 -11.40 12.49
CA HIS A 162 17.53 -12.48 12.12
C HIS A 162 17.27 -12.58 10.62
N PHE A 163 17.13 -11.45 9.91
CA PHE A 163 16.98 -11.44 8.45
C PHE A 163 18.23 -11.95 7.72
N ARG A 164 19.44 -11.59 8.18
CA ARG A 164 20.70 -12.09 7.62
C ARG A 164 20.86 -13.58 7.85
N ASP A 165 20.55 -14.06 9.05
CA ASP A 165 20.63 -15.46 9.45
C ASP A 165 19.54 -16.31 8.75
N GLY A 166 18.41 -15.67 8.44
CA GLY A 166 17.29 -16.18 7.63
C GLY A 166 17.63 -16.56 6.20
N ARG A 167 18.85 -16.28 5.73
CA ARG A 167 19.36 -16.77 4.44
C ARG A 167 19.51 -18.29 4.42
N PHE A 168 19.76 -18.91 5.58
CA PHE A 168 19.95 -20.36 5.71
C PHE A 168 18.84 -21.03 6.53
N VAL A 169 18.31 -20.34 7.56
CA VAL A 169 17.22 -20.86 8.40
C VAL A 169 16.26 -19.72 8.77
N THR A 170 15.05 -19.74 8.21
CA THR A 170 13.99 -18.80 8.59
C THR A 170 13.35 -19.23 9.92
N GLN A 171 13.63 -18.50 10.99
CA GLN A 171 12.86 -18.64 12.23
C GLN A 171 11.46 -18.05 12.02
N ILE A 172 10.46 -18.92 12.00
CA ILE A 172 9.05 -18.52 11.87
C ILE A 172 8.60 -17.98 13.25
N PRO A 173 8.07 -16.75 13.35
CA PRO A 173 7.71 -16.13 14.63
C PRO A 173 6.65 -16.89 15.44
N TYR A 174 5.85 -17.69 14.75
CA TYR A 174 4.87 -18.59 15.33
C TYR A 174 5.03 -19.94 14.65
N SER A 175 5.49 -20.95 15.38
CA SER A 175 5.43 -22.32 14.89
C SER A 175 3.96 -22.64 14.61
N GLY A 176 3.63 -22.97 13.35
CA GLY A 176 2.28 -23.41 13.01
C GLY A 176 1.91 -24.67 13.82
N PRO A 177 0.62 -25.00 13.94
CA PRO A 177 0.22 -26.27 14.55
C PRO A 177 0.92 -27.40 13.80
N ASN A 178 1.61 -28.29 14.52
CA ASN A 178 2.42 -29.35 13.93
C ASN A 178 1.51 -30.49 13.45
N PHE A 179 0.67 -30.21 12.45
CA PHE A 179 -0.45 -31.07 12.03
C PHE A 179 -0.02 -32.49 11.64
N ASN A 180 1.24 -32.68 11.24
CA ASN A 180 1.77 -33.97 10.78
C ASN A 180 2.99 -34.45 11.59
N GLU A 181 3.31 -33.80 12.72
CA GLU A 181 4.51 -34.12 13.55
C GLU A 181 5.87 -34.08 12.83
N LEU A 182 5.92 -33.59 11.59
CA LEU A 182 7.13 -33.57 10.75
C LEU A 182 8.18 -32.52 11.19
N CYS A 183 7.79 -31.56 12.03
CA CYS A 183 8.75 -30.60 12.59
C CYS A 183 9.43 -31.17 13.83
N TYR A 184 10.76 -31.16 13.84
CA TYR A 184 11.58 -31.58 14.98
C TYR A 184 11.14 -30.80 16.23
N VAL A 185 10.56 -31.51 17.20
CA VAL A 185 10.21 -30.94 18.50
C VAL A 185 11.53 -30.62 19.19
N ARG A 186 12.00 -29.38 19.11
CA ARG A 186 12.98 -28.87 20.06
C ARG A 186 12.30 -28.96 21.41
N GLU A 187 12.81 -29.80 22.30
CA GLU A 187 12.38 -29.88 23.70
C GLU A 187 12.10 -28.46 24.17
N LYS A 188 10.86 -28.24 24.60
CA LYS A 188 10.29 -26.95 24.99
C LYS A 188 11.40 -26.09 25.59
N GLU A 189 11.96 -25.17 24.82
CA GLU A 189 12.62 -24.01 25.41
C GLU A 189 11.50 -23.40 26.23
N HIS A 190 11.57 -23.58 27.55
CA HIS A 190 10.63 -23.01 28.49
C HIS A 190 10.47 -21.57 28.03
N MET A 191 9.29 -21.22 27.49
CA MET A 191 9.00 -19.84 27.17
C MET A 191 9.08 -19.15 28.51
N VAL A 192 10.22 -18.52 28.79
CA VAL A 192 10.36 -17.61 29.90
C VAL A 192 9.42 -16.49 29.51
N LEU A 193 8.19 -16.58 30.01
CA LEU A 193 7.25 -15.47 30.02
C LEU A 193 8.05 -14.34 30.66
N LYS A 194 8.49 -13.39 29.83
CA LYS A 194 8.99 -12.13 30.34
C LYS A 194 7.87 -11.63 31.23
N GLU A 195 8.19 -11.47 32.52
CA GLU A 195 7.25 -10.97 33.51
C GLU A 195 6.44 -9.85 32.87
N VAL A 196 5.12 -10.07 32.75
CA VAL A 196 4.20 -9.08 32.24
C VAL A 196 4.47 -7.81 33.05
N PRO A 197 4.80 -6.67 32.41
CA PRO A 197 5.03 -5.43 33.14
C PRO A 197 3.85 -5.23 34.09
N LYS A 198 4.12 -5.09 35.39
CA LYS A 198 3.12 -4.86 36.46
C LYS A 198 2.50 -3.46 36.31
N ASP A 199 1.93 -3.18 35.16
CA ASP A 199 1.23 -1.96 34.83
C ASP A 199 -0.26 -2.31 34.85
N LEU A 200 -1.00 -1.72 35.79
CA LEU A 200 -2.41 -2.06 36.07
C LEU A 200 -3.28 -2.06 34.81
N ARG A 201 -2.94 -1.21 33.83
CA ARG A 201 -3.67 -1.09 32.57
C ARG A 201 -3.61 -2.33 31.70
N TYR A 202 -2.49 -3.04 31.70
CA TYR A 202 -2.38 -4.28 30.93
C TYR A 202 -3.10 -5.44 31.63
N ALA A 203 -3.17 -5.42 32.96
CA ALA A 203 -3.91 -6.41 33.73
C ALA A 203 -5.42 -6.32 33.49
N GLU A 204 -5.99 -5.10 33.41
CA GLU A 204 -7.41 -4.91 33.04
C GLU A 204 -7.71 -5.46 31.65
N ILE A 205 -6.87 -5.14 30.65
CA ILE A 205 -7.07 -5.61 29.27
C ILE A 205 -6.95 -7.14 29.17
N VAL A 206 -6.00 -7.74 29.89
CA VAL A 206 -5.84 -9.19 29.92
C VAL A 206 -7.01 -9.85 30.64
N ASN A 207 -7.46 -9.29 31.76
CA ASN A 207 -8.62 -9.81 32.50
C ASN A 207 -9.92 -9.69 31.69
N GLU A 208 -10.15 -8.54 31.03
CA GLU A 208 -11.30 -8.33 30.15
C GLU A 208 -11.26 -9.26 28.93
N TYR A 209 -10.06 -9.52 28.39
CA TYR A 209 -9.88 -10.52 27.32
C TYR A 209 -10.17 -11.94 27.82
N GLU A 210 -9.64 -12.34 28.98
CA GLU A 210 -9.86 -13.66 29.57
C GLU A 210 -11.35 -13.87 29.92
N GLU A 211 -12.03 -12.87 30.48
CA GLU A 211 -13.47 -12.87 30.73
C GLU A 211 -14.28 -12.96 29.42
N SER A 212 -13.83 -12.28 28.35
CA SER A 212 -14.45 -12.39 27.02
C SER A 212 -14.30 -13.79 26.40
N GLN A 213 -13.24 -14.53 26.74
CA GLN A 213 -13.02 -15.90 26.25
C GLN A 213 -13.85 -16.95 27.02
N LEU A 214 -14.20 -16.67 28.27
CA LEU A 214 -15.01 -17.56 29.11
C LEU A 214 -16.50 -17.56 28.72
N HIS A 215 -17.00 -16.47 28.14
CA HIS A 215 -18.41 -16.32 27.77
C HIS A 215 -18.65 -16.60 26.28
N GLU A 216 -19.24 -17.76 25.99
CA GLU A 216 -19.51 -18.25 24.61
C GLU A 216 -20.31 -17.28 23.74
N HIS A 217 -21.24 -16.52 24.32
CA HIS A 217 -22.03 -15.52 23.61
C HIS A 217 -21.22 -14.30 23.15
N LEU A 218 -20.23 -13.85 23.94
CA LEU A 218 -19.34 -12.73 23.58
C LEU A 218 -18.36 -13.16 22.48
N ARG A 219 -17.86 -14.39 22.52
CA ARG A 219 -17.05 -14.94 21.44
C ARG A 219 -17.82 -14.96 20.11
N ALA A 220 -19.09 -15.34 20.14
CA ALA A 220 -19.95 -15.32 18.96
C ALA A 220 -20.23 -13.89 18.44
N THR A 221 -20.34 -12.88 19.31
CA THR A 221 -20.54 -11.49 18.86
C THR A 221 -19.28 -10.90 18.23
N HIS A 222 -18.09 -11.18 18.77
CA HIS A 222 -16.82 -10.77 18.17
C HIS A 222 -16.61 -11.39 16.77
N LEU A 223 -16.84 -12.70 16.61
CA LEU A 223 -16.75 -13.37 15.31
C LEU A 223 -17.75 -12.81 14.30
N ARG A 224 -18.97 -12.46 14.74
CA ARG A 224 -19.98 -11.79 13.90
C ARG A 224 -19.54 -10.38 13.51
N PHE A 225 -18.88 -9.64 14.40
CA PHE A 225 -18.38 -8.30 14.11
C PHE A 225 -17.28 -8.33 13.04
N ASP A 226 -16.31 -9.24 13.18
CA ASP A 226 -15.24 -9.42 12.19
C ASP A 226 -15.80 -9.86 10.84
N SER A 227 -16.72 -10.82 10.84
CA SER A 227 -17.41 -11.28 9.61
C SER A 227 -18.17 -10.14 8.93
N ARG A 228 -18.82 -9.24 9.70
CA ARG A 228 -19.51 -8.05 9.16
C ARG A 228 -18.53 -7.05 8.55
N ASN A 229 -17.37 -6.84 9.16
CA ASN A 229 -16.36 -5.93 8.60
C ASN A 229 -15.77 -6.48 7.29
N VAL A 230 -15.52 -7.79 7.22
CA VAL A 230 -15.09 -8.45 5.97
C VAL A 230 -16.16 -8.31 4.89
N GLN A 231 -17.43 -8.55 5.22
CA GLN A 231 -18.53 -8.42 4.26
C GLN A 231 -18.66 -6.99 3.71
N ARG A 232 -18.54 -5.95 4.57
CA ARG A 232 -18.56 -4.55 4.13
C ARG A 232 -17.44 -4.22 3.14
N GLN A 233 -16.25 -4.80 3.33
CA GLN A 233 -15.15 -4.61 2.39
C GLN A 233 -15.43 -5.30 1.04
N ILE A 234 -15.97 -6.52 1.06
CA ILE A 234 -16.38 -7.24 -0.16
C ILE A 234 -17.45 -6.45 -0.92
N ASP A 235 -18.47 -5.94 -0.23
CA ASP A 235 -19.54 -5.15 -0.84
C ASP A 235 -19.01 -3.87 -1.46
N HIS A 236 -18.03 -3.21 -0.81
CA HIS A 236 -17.38 -2.02 -1.37
C HIS A 236 -16.61 -2.32 -2.66
N ILE A 237 -15.89 -3.45 -2.70
CA ILE A 237 -15.16 -3.91 -3.90
C ILE A 237 -16.16 -4.22 -5.03
N ASN A 238 -17.23 -4.96 -4.73
CA ASN A 238 -18.27 -5.30 -5.71
C ASN A 238 -18.97 -4.06 -6.27
N MET A 239 -19.26 -3.06 -5.43
CA MET A 239 -19.83 -1.79 -5.90
C MET A 239 -18.86 -1.02 -6.81
N GLN A 240 -17.56 -1.00 -6.50
CA GLN A 240 -16.56 -0.39 -7.39
C GLN A 240 -16.51 -1.12 -8.74
N GLU A 241 -16.51 -2.46 -8.75
CA GLU A 241 -16.54 -3.23 -9.99
C GLU A 241 -17.79 -2.95 -10.83
N LEU A 242 -18.97 -2.92 -10.21
CA LEU A 242 -20.23 -2.64 -10.90
C LEU A 242 -20.22 -1.25 -11.52
N HIS A 243 -19.72 -0.25 -10.79
CA HIS A 243 -19.58 1.11 -11.29
C HIS A 243 -18.57 1.22 -12.45
N LEU A 244 -17.45 0.48 -12.40
CA LEU A 244 -16.50 0.40 -13.52
C LEU A 244 -17.12 -0.26 -14.76
N LYS A 245 -17.89 -1.34 -14.59
CA LYS A 245 -18.66 -1.99 -15.67
C LYS A 245 -19.68 -1.02 -16.28
N GLY A 246 -20.40 -0.27 -15.45
CA GLY A 246 -21.34 0.77 -15.89
C GLY A 246 -20.65 1.88 -16.69
N LYS A 247 -19.51 2.38 -16.23
CA LYS A 247 -18.69 3.38 -16.95
C LYS A 247 -18.19 2.86 -18.29
N PHE A 248 -17.74 1.61 -18.34
CA PHE A 248 -17.32 0.98 -19.60
C PHE A 248 -18.50 0.91 -20.59
N CYS A 249 -19.66 0.42 -20.16
CA CYS A 249 -20.85 0.37 -21.01
C CYS A 249 -21.28 1.76 -21.48
N ALA A 250 -21.24 2.77 -20.61
CA ALA A 250 -21.53 4.15 -20.97
C ALA A 250 -20.54 4.70 -22.02
N ASP A 251 -19.24 4.44 -21.88
CA ASP A 251 -18.22 4.85 -22.86
C ASP A 251 -18.41 4.15 -24.21
N VAL A 252 -18.79 2.86 -24.20
CA VAL A 252 -19.13 2.13 -25.43
C VAL A 252 -20.36 2.74 -26.11
N ILE A 253 -21.42 3.03 -25.36
CA ILE A 253 -22.63 3.67 -25.90
C ILE A 253 -22.31 5.05 -26.48
N ASP A 254 -21.49 5.86 -25.79
CA ASP A 254 -21.12 7.19 -26.26
C ASP A 254 -20.27 7.15 -27.55
N ARG A 255 -19.37 6.17 -27.65
CA ARG A 255 -18.62 5.89 -28.90
C ARG A 255 -19.53 5.41 -30.03
N MET A 256 -20.48 4.52 -29.74
CA MET A 256 -21.46 4.07 -30.73
C MET A 256 -22.33 5.24 -31.25
N ARG A 257 -22.74 6.16 -30.38
CA ARG A 257 -23.45 7.38 -30.76
C ARG A 257 -22.60 8.32 -31.62
N LYS A 258 -21.31 8.45 -31.33
CA LYS A 258 -20.37 9.21 -32.17
C LYS A 258 -20.16 8.60 -33.55
N TRP A 259 -20.21 7.27 -33.66
CA TRP A 259 -20.15 6.59 -34.96
C TRP A 259 -21.41 6.82 -35.82
N THR A 260 -22.59 6.92 -35.21
CA THR A 260 -23.82 7.29 -35.95
C THR A 260 -23.77 8.70 -36.55
N ILE A 261 -23.06 9.64 -35.89
CA ILE A 261 -22.82 10.99 -36.42
C ILE A 261 -21.88 10.93 -37.64
N TRP A 262 -20.95 9.98 -37.67
CA TRP A 262 -20.04 9.79 -38.81
C TRP A 262 -20.71 9.07 -39.97
N SER A 263 -21.72 8.22 -39.71
CA SER A 263 -22.52 7.58 -40.77
C SER A 263 -23.51 8.53 -41.47
N SER A 264 -23.90 9.65 -40.85
CA SER A 264 -24.83 10.61 -41.47
C SER A 264 -24.14 11.61 -42.41
N THR A 265 -22.80 11.72 -42.37
CA THR A 265 -22.06 12.72 -43.18
C THR A 265 -21.50 12.13 -44.49
N SER A 266 -21.51 10.80 -44.67
CA SER A 266 -21.18 10.15 -45.95
C SER A 266 -22.42 9.45 -46.52
N ALA A 267 -23.08 10.10 -47.47
CA ALA A 267 -24.37 9.70 -48.03
C ALA A 267 -24.43 8.25 -48.59
N SER A 268 -25.61 7.64 -48.38
CA SER A 268 -26.25 6.60 -49.21
C SER A 268 -25.57 5.23 -49.35
N HIS A 269 -25.74 4.33 -48.37
CA HIS A 269 -26.35 3.01 -48.59
C HIS A 269 -26.54 2.16 -47.31
N LYS A 270 -27.75 1.60 -47.20
CA LYS A 270 -28.23 0.53 -46.29
C LYS A 270 -28.47 0.90 -44.83
N GLN A 271 -29.42 1.81 -44.64
CA GLN A 271 -30.32 1.75 -43.49
C GLN A 271 -31.00 0.37 -43.45
N ASN A 272 -31.13 -0.19 -42.23
CA ASN A 272 -31.95 -1.35 -41.88
C ASN A 272 -31.25 -2.72 -41.93
N ILE A 273 -30.13 -2.85 -41.21
CA ILE A 273 -29.58 -4.17 -40.83
C ILE A 273 -30.52 -4.91 -39.84
N TYR A 274 -31.37 -4.17 -39.12
CA TYR A 274 -32.18 -4.68 -37.99
C TYR A 274 -33.64 -5.03 -38.32
N GLU A 275 -34.13 -4.80 -39.54
CA GLU A 275 -35.51 -5.18 -39.90
C GLU A 275 -35.64 -6.64 -40.34
N ASN A 276 -34.55 -7.27 -40.80
CA ASN A 276 -34.59 -8.59 -41.39
C ASN A 276 -34.09 -9.67 -40.42
N ARG A 277 -34.98 -10.57 -39.97
CA ARG A 277 -34.71 -11.65 -39.00
C ARG A 277 -33.50 -12.52 -39.37
N LYS A 278 -33.21 -12.67 -40.66
CA LYS A 278 -32.04 -13.42 -41.16
C LYS A 278 -30.72 -12.72 -40.89
N ASN A 279 -30.67 -11.39 -40.98
CA ASN A 279 -29.44 -10.61 -40.73
C ASN A 279 -29.09 -10.57 -39.24
N ILE A 280 -30.10 -10.54 -38.38
CA ILE A 280 -29.95 -10.63 -36.93
C ILE A 280 -29.37 -12.00 -36.53
N GLN A 281 -29.87 -13.10 -37.12
CA GLN A 281 -29.31 -14.43 -36.87
C GLN A 281 -27.86 -14.56 -37.36
N VAL A 282 -27.51 -13.95 -38.49
CA VAL A 282 -26.11 -13.93 -38.98
C VAL A 282 -25.21 -13.13 -38.04
N PHE A 283 -25.70 -12.01 -37.50
CA PHE A 283 -24.97 -11.23 -36.50
C PHE A 283 -24.71 -12.04 -35.22
N PHE A 284 -25.75 -12.65 -34.64
CA PHE A 284 -25.60 -13.45 -33.43
C PHE A 284 -24.69 -14.66 -33.64
N ARG A 285 -24.78 -15.34 -34.79
CA ARG A 285 -23.86 -16.45 -35.12
C ARG A 285 -22.41 -15.99 -35.24
N ARG A 286 -22.17 -14.77 -35.69
CA ARG A 286 -20.82 -14.16 -35.76
C ARG A 286 -20.28 -13.77 -34.39
N VAL A 287 -21.15 -13.26 -33.52
CA VAL A 287 -20.81 -12.94 -32.13
C VAL A 287 -20.53 -14.22 -31.35
N GLU A 288 -21.32 -15.27 -31.56
CA GLU A 288 -21.13 -16.59 -30.96
C GLU A 288 -19.79 -17.21 -31.37
N HIS A 289 -19.39 -17.06 -32.64
CA HIS A 289 -18.08 -17.50 -33.13
C HIS A 289 -16.91 -16.69 -32.53
N LEU A 290 -17.07 -15.36 -32.39
CA LEU A 290 -16.08 -14.52 -31.72
C LEU A 290 -15.95 -14.86 -30.23
N MET A 291 -17.07 -15.18 -29.57
CA MET A 291 -17.10 -15.59 -28.16
C MET A 291 -16.48 -16.98 -27.95
N SER A 292 -16.66 -17.92 -28.90
CA SER A 292 -15.99 -19.22 -28.86
C SER A 292 -14.47 -19.08 -28.97
N ASP A 293 -13.98 -18.14 -29.80
CA ASP A 293 -12.55 -17.86 -29.93
C ASP A 293 -11.92 -17.31 -28.64
N PHE A 294 -12.69 -16.59 -27.81
CA PHE A 294 -12.25 -16.16 -26.48
C PHE A 294 -12.30 -17.28 -25.43
N CYS A 295 -13.24 -18.21 -25.51
CA CYS A 295 -13.36 -19.33 -24.57
C CYS A 295 -12.25 -20.37 -24.72
N VAL A 296 -11.68 -20.57 -25.91
CA VAL A 296 -10.55 -21.51 -26.13
C VAL A 296 -9.32 -21.10 -25.31
N SER A 297 -9.08 -19.79 -25.14
CA SER A 297 -7.95 -19.30 -24.33
C SER A 297 -8.05 -19.65 -22.84
N LYS A 298 -9.26 -19.91 -22.32
CA LYS A 298 -9.48 -20.26 -20.91
C LYS A 298 -9.35 -21.76 -20.64
N ALA A 299 -9.48 -22.60 -21.67
CA ALA A 299 -9.36 -24.06 -21.55
C ALA A 299 -7.89 -24.54 -21.62
N GLU A 300 -7.02 -23.85 -22.37
CA GLU A 300 -5.58 -24.15 -22.42
C GLU A 300 -4.87 -23.84 -21.09
N ASP A 301 -5.33 -22.82 -20.35
CA ASP A 301 -4.79 -22.49 -19.02
C ASP A 301 -5.16 -23.52 -17.93
N LEU A 302 -6.24 -24.28 -18.11
CA LEU A 302 -6.65 -25.33 -17.17
C LEU A 302 -5.92 -26.67 -17.39
N TYR A 303 -5.58 -27.02 -18.63
CA TYR A 303 -4.82 -28.24 -18.95
C TYR A 303 -3.33 -28.15 -18.52
N ASN A 304 -2.77 -26.95 -18.43
CA ASN A 304 -1.39 -26.75 -17.96
C ASN A 304 -1.24 -26.85 -16.42
N VAL A 305 -2.34 -26.80 -15.66
CA VAL A 305 -2.29 -26.99 -14.19
C VAL A 305 -2.40 -28.48 -13.83
N SER A 306 -3.10 -29.29 -14.62
CA SER A 306 -3.28 -30.72 -14.36
C SER A 306 -2.04 -31.57 -14.71
N SER A 307 -1.21 -31.14 -15.66
CA SER A 307 -0.03 -31.87 -16.11
C SER A 307 1.19 -31.76 -15.19
N LEU A 308 1.17 -30.86 -14.19
CA LEU A 308 2.20 -30.81 -13.13
C LEU A 308 1.89 -31.69 -11.91
N SER A 309 0.71 -32.30 -11.83
CA SER A 309 0.30 -33.13 -10.68
C SER A 309 0.61 -34.63 -10.86
N SER A 310 1.21 -35.05 -11.97
CA SER A 310 1.40 -36.48 -12.31
C SER A 310 2.87 -36.92 -12.39
N ALA A 311 3.79 -36.11 -11.86
CA ALA A 311 5.22 -36.43 -11.84
C ALA A 311 5.78 -36.30 -10.42
N THR A 312 5.35 -37.20 -9.53
CA THR A 312 6.10 -37.71 -8.37
C THR A 312 5.55 -39.06 -8.00
#